data_AF-A0A815SJ72-F1
#
_entry.id   AF-A0A815SJ72-F1
#
_cell.length_a   1.000
_cell.length_b   1.000
_cell.length_c   1.000
_cell.angle_alpha   90.00
_cell.angle_beta   90.00
_cell.angle_gamma   90.00
#
_symmetry.space_group_name_H-M   'P 1'
#
loop_
_entity.id
_entity.type
_entity.pdbx_description
1 polymer ?
#
loop_
_entity_poly.entity_id
_entity_poly.type
_entity_poly.pdbx_seq_one_letter_code
_entity_poly.pdbx_strand_id
1 'polypeptide(L)'
;MPVDHSDPVECLLKHNEEFTKQIITVLPGIHCAIGYGLANSILIEGNDGNIIVDTLESRESAEDVKKDFDKISSKPVVAIIYTHNHSDHVFGAEVFANETTKVYSHAKTLEILDKTMNLVQPITFQRAARQFGIYLNKETGHINSGIGSFLNYKQTNRRAYLAPTDTVSGRSLEMGV
;
A
#
# COMPACT_ATOMS: atom_id res chain seq x y z
N MET A 1 -19.10 0.72 -20.16
CA MET A 1 -19.00 0.89 -21.63
C MET A 1 -17.74 0.18 -22.10
N PRO A 2 -17.72 -0.46 -23.29
CA PRO A 2 -16.47 -1.01 -23.83
C PRO A 2 -15.48 0.14 -24.02
N VAL A 3 -14.25 -0.04 -23.58
CA VAL A 3 -13.17 0.93 -23.79
C VAL A 3 -12.68 0.74 -25.22
N ASP A 4 -12.74 1.78 -26.04
CA ASP A 4 -12.10 1.77 -27.36
C ASP A 4 -10.59 1.82 -27.16
N HIS A 5 -9.89 0.76 -27.53
CA HIS A 5 -8.44 0.63 -27.39
C HIS A 5 -7.65 1.16 -28.59
N SER A 6 -8.30 1.91 -29.49
CA SER A 6 -7.69 2.45 -30.71
C SER A 6 -6.58 3.49 -30.44
N ASP A 7 -6.68 4.25 -29.34
CA ASP A 7 -5.62 5.13 -28.83
C ASP A 7 -5.15 4.70 -27.41
N PRO A 8 -3.98 4.05 -27.31
CA PRO A 8 -3.41 3.62 -26.02
C PRO A 8 -3.10 4.77 -25.06
N VAL A 9 -2.78 5.98 -25.55
CA VAL A 9 -2.46 7.12 -24.69
C VAL A 9 -3.74 7.67 -24.07
N GLU A 10 -4.81 7.82 -24.86
CA GLU A 10 -6.12 8.23 -24.36
C GLU A 10 -6.66 7.22 -23.33
N CYS A 11 -6.52 5.92 -23.62
CA CYS A 11 -6.87 4.86 -22.65
C CYS A 11 -6.12 5.02 -21.33
N LEU A 12 -4.81 5.26 -21.38
CA LEU A 12 -3.99 5.40 -20.18
C LEU A 12 -4.32 6.67 -19.40
N LEU A 13 -4.63 7.78 -20.08
CA LEU A 13 -5.08 9.02 -19.47
C LEU A 13 -6.42 8.84 -18.75
N LYS A 14 -7.38 8.17 -19.39
CA LYS A 14 -8.68 7.85 -18.80
C LYS A 14 -8.54 6.94 -17.58
N HIS A 15 -7.60 6.00 -17.62
CA HIS A 15 -7.31 5.09 -16.50
C HIS A 15 -6.88 5.81 -15.21
N ASN A 16 -6.47 7.08 -15.28
CA ASN A 16 -6.22 7.89 -14.07
C ASN A 16 -7.46 8.08 -13.19
N GLU A 17 -8.67 8.00 -13.78
CA GLU A 17 -9.93 8.15 -13.04
C GLU A 17 -10.05 7.11 -11.91
N GLU A 18 -9.53 5.90 -12.14
CA GLU A 18 -9.49 4.79 -11.16
C GLU A 18 -8.64 5.11 -9.92
N PHE A 19 -7.72 6.08 -10.01
CA PHE A 19 -6.76 6.42 -8.95
C PHE A 19 -7.02 7.78 -8.31
N THR A 20 -8.24 8.31 -8.48
CA THR A 20 -8.66 9.54 -7.80
C THR A 20 -8.55 9.35 -6.29
N LYS A 21 -7.78 10.22 -5.63
CA LYS A 21 -7.53 10.12 -4.19
C LYS A 21 -8.82 10.25 -3.40
N GLN A 22 -9.26 9.16 -2.77
CA GLN A 22 -10.50 9.12 -1.99
C GLN A 22 -10.53 7.89 -1.06
N ILE A 23 -11.45 7.89 -0.09
CA ILE A 23 -11.79 6.71 0.69
C ILE A 23 -13.18 6.23 0.28
N ILE A 24 -13.27 4.97 -0.14
CA ILE A 24 -14.52 4.32 -0.51
C ILE A 24 -14.93 3.36 0.62
N THR A 25 -16.10 3.59 1.22
CA THR A 25 -16.74 2.61 2.11
C THR A 25 -17.34 1.50 1.25
N VAL A 26 -16.72 0.32 1.26
CA VAL A 26 -17.16 -0.83 0.46
C VAL A 26 -18.37 -1.50 1.12
N LEU A 27 -18.30 -1.64 2.44
CA LEU A 27 -19.35 -2.13 3.33
C LEU A 27 -19.26 -1.37 4.66
N PRO A 28 -20.31 -1.37 5.50
CA PRO A 28 -20.22 -0.79 6.84
C PRO A 28 -18.99 -1.33 7.59
N GLY A 29 -18.13 -0.43 8.07
CA GLY A 29 -16.89 -0.77 8.77
C GLY A 29 -15.71 -1.18 7.90
N ILE A 30 -15.82 -1.15 6.56
CA ILE A 30 -14.73 -1.51 5.63
C ILE A 30 -14.51 -0.38 4.63
N HIS A 31 -13.33 0.25 4.71
CA HIS A 31 -12.99 1.46 3.96
C HIS A 31 -11.69 1.27 3.18
N CYS A 32 -11.75 1.44 1.86
CA CYS A 32 -10.60 1.34 0.98
C CYS A 32 -10.12 2.74 0.59
N ALA A 33 -8.89 3.08 0.97
CA ALA A 33 -8.21 4.28 0.53
C ALA A 33 -7.50 4.02 -0.81
N ILE A 34 -7.87 4.80 -1.82
CA ILE A 34 -7.38 4.71 -3.20
C ILE A 34 -6.65 6.01 -3.54
N GLY A 35 -5.58 5.92 -4.34
CA GLY A 35 -4.88 7.10 -4.87
C GLY A 35 -3.92 7.79 -3.90
N TYR A 36 -3.65 7.19 -2.73
CA TYR A 36 -2.64 7.67 -1.76
C TYR A 36 -1.21 7.21 -2.08
N GLY A 37 -1.07 6.24 -3.00
CA GLY A 37 0.19 5.67 -3.44
C GLY A 37 -0.05 4.72 -4.62
N LEU A 38 0.89 3.80 -4.82
CA LEU A 38 0.75 2.77 -5.87
C LEU A 38 -0.32 1.74 -5.51
N ALA A 39 -0.34 1.30 -4.26
CA ALA A 39 -1.31 0.36 -3.72
C ALA A 39 -2.45 1.09 -2.99
N ASN A 40 -3.47 0.31 -2.63
CA ASN A 40 -4.51 0.74 -1.70
C ASN A 40 -4.08 0.44 -0.26
N SER A 41 -4.68 1.13 0.70
CA SER A 41 -4.68 0.75 2.11
C SER A 41 -6.13 0.61 2.57
N ILE A 42 -6.42 -0.34 3.44
CA ILE A 42 -7.80 -0.64 3.86
C ILE A 42 -7.89 -0.54 5.38
N LEU A 43 -8.87 0.22 5.85
CA LEU A 43 -9.29 0.27 7.25
C LEU A 43 -10.49 -0.66 7.44
N ILE A 44 -10.37 -1.58 8.39
CA ILE A 44 -11.47 -2.41 8.87
C ILE A 44 -11.72 -2.06 10.34
N GLU A 45 -12.93 -1.63 10.66
CA GLU A 45 -13.36 -1.32 12.02
C GLU A 45 -13.73 -2.63 12.75
N GLY A 46 -12.97 -2.96 13.80
CA GLY A 46 -13.33 -4.00 14.76
C GLY A 46 -14.14 -3.43 15.93
N ASN A 47 -14.51 -4.28 16.88
CA ASN A 47 -15.21 -3.87 18.09
C ASN A 47 -14.27 -3.03 18.98
N ASP A 48 -13.08 -3.55 19.25
CA ASP A 48 -12.13 -2.98 20.22
C ASP A 48 -10.95 -2.25 19.58
N GLY A 49 -10.79 -2.37 18.26
CA GLY A 49 -9.68 -1.77 17.54
C GLY A 49 -9.85 -1.81 16.03
N ASN A 50 -8.98 -1.09 15.33
CA ASN A 50 -8.92 -1.07 13.87
C ASN A 50 -7.91 -2.10 13.36
N ILE A 51 -8.21 -2.67 12.19
CA ILE A 51 -7.27 -3.47 11.40
C ILE A 51 -6.90 -2.68 10.15
N ILE A 52 -5.60 -2.58 9.87
CA ILE A 52 -5.11 -2.00 8.61
C ILE A 52 -4.64 -3.13 7.70
N VAL A 53 -5.14 -3.19 6.47
CA VAL A 53 -4.63 -4.08 5.43
C VAL A 53 -3.82 -3.26 4.45
N ASP A 54 -2.52 -3.60 4.35
CA ASP A 54 -1.48 -2.91 3.60
C ASP A 54 -1.27 -1.44 3.98
N THR A 55 -0.03 -0.98 3.88
CA THR A 55 0.44 0.23 4.55
C THR A 55 1.15 1.23 3.64
N LEU A 56 1.03 1.03 2.32
CA LEU A 56 1.66 1.88 1.29
C LEU A 56 3.20 1.79 1.29
N GLU A 57 3.81 2.50 0.34
CA GLU A 57 5.23 2.41 0.00
C GLU A 57 6.18 3.23 0.89
N SER A 58 5.64 4.11 1.73
CA SER A 58 6.44 4.98 2.59
C SER A 58 5.69 5.47 3.81
N ARG A 59 6.46 5.94 4.81
CA ARG A 59 5.95 6.70 5.95
C ARG A 59 5.08 7.87 5.52
N GLU A 60 5.51 8.63 4.51
CA GLU A 60 4.79 9.84 4.08
C GLU A 60 3.43 9.52 3.46
N SER A 61 3.33 8.49 2.63
CA SER A 61 2.04 8.03 2.08
C SER A 61 1.14 7.45 3.19
N ALA A 62 1.72 6.72 4.14
CA ALA A 62 0.98 6.20 5.29
C ALA A 62 0.47 7.31 6.23
N GLU A 63 1.26 8.35 6.48
CA GLU A 63 0.85 9.52 7.28
C GLU A 63 -0.29 10.28 6.59
N ASP A 64 -0.29 10.34 5.26
CA ASP A 64 -1.35 10.96 4.49
C ASP A 64 -2.67 10.18 4.60
N VAL A 65 -2.65 8.87 4.36
CA VAL A 65 -3.88 8.05 4.49
C VAL A 65 -4.35 7.92 5.94
N LYS A 66 -3.44 7.85 6.92
CA LYS A 66 -3.80 7.75 8.34
C LYS A 66 -4.61 8.97 8.79
N LYS A 67 -4.28 10.19 8.32
CA LYS A 67 -5.07 11.40 8.64
C LYS A 67 -6.52 11.27 8.22
N ASP A 68 -6.80 10.58 7.12
CA ASP A 68 -8.16 10.40 6.63
C ASP A 68 -8.86 9.19 7.27
N PHE A 69 -8.12 8.11 7.59
CA PHE A 69 -8.64 7.02 8.42
C PHE A 69 -8.99 7.45 9.85
N ASP A 70 -8.19 8.30 10.49
CA ASP A 70 -8.43 8.79 11.84
C ASP A 70 -9.73 9.63 11.94
N LYS A 71 -10.20 10.20 10.83
CA LYS A 71 -11.50 10.89 10.75
C LYS A 71 -12.68 9.93 10.71
N ILE A 72 -12.46 8.69 10.28
CA ILE A 72 -13.47 7.64 10.19
C ILE A 72 -13.56 6.90 11.52
N SER A 73 -12.41 6.43 12.04
CA SER A 73 -12.33 5.71 13.30
C SER A 73 -11.06 6.08 14.05
N SER A 74 -11.23 6.55 15.29
CA SER A 74 -10.13 6.90 16.20
C SER A 74 -9.73 5.74 17.12
N LYS A 75 -10.28 4.55 16.92
CA LYS A 75 -9.91 3.35 17.69
C LYS A 75 -8.42 3.01 17.47
N PRO A 76 -7.74 2.43 18.47
CA PRO A 76 -6.36 2.01 18.30
C PRO A 76 -6.25 0.96 17.18
N VAL A 77 -5.19 1.02 16.38
CA VAL A 77 -4.84 -0.07 15.47
C VAL A 77 -4.33 -1.23 16.31
N VAL A 78 -5.00 -2.37 16.24
CA VAL A 78 -4.63 -3.58 16.99
C VAL A 78 -4.00 -4.63 16.09
N ALA A 79 -4.22 -4.51 14.77
CA ALA A 79 -3.58 -5.38 13.80
C ALA A 79 -3.25 -4.66 12.48
N ILE A 80 -2.12 -5.05 11.90
CA ILE A 80 -1.73 -4.74 10.53
C ILE A 80 -1.61 -6.06 9.79
N ILE A 81 -2.18 -6.15 8.59
CA ILE A 81 -2.07 -7.32 7.71
C ILE A 81 -1.32 -6.88 6.46
N TYR A 82 -0.18 -7.51 6.20
CA TYR A 82 0.45 -7.42 4.88
C TYR A 82 -0.09 -8.54 4.01
N THR A 83 -0.76 -8.18 2.91
CA THR A 83 -1.25 -9.14 1.92
C THR A 83 -0.10 -9.93 1.30
N HIS A 84 1.02 -9.25 1.03
CA HIS A 84 2.26 -9.83 0.53
C HIS A 84 3.46 -8.91 0.79
N ASN A 85 4.65 -9.29 0.32
CA ASN A 85 5.93 -8.70 0.71
C ASN A 85 6.41 -7.51 -0.13
N HIS A 86 5.60 -6.99 -1.06
CA HIS A 86 6.06 -5.90 -1.92
C HIS A 86 6.12 -4.56 -1.18
N SER A 87 7.01 -3.68 -1.64
CA SER A 87 7.35 -2.43 -0.96
C SER A 87 6.16 -1.51 -0.73
N ASP A 88 5.25 -1.46 -1.69
CA ASP A 88 4.01 -0.68 -1.69
C ASP A 88 2.94 -1.20 -0.72
N HIS A 89 3.20 -2.29 -0.01
CA HIS A 89 2.27 -2.85 0.97
C HIS A 89 2.82 -2.78 2.41
N VAL A 90 4.15 -2.70 2.59
CA VAL A 90 4.78 -2.99 3.89
C VAL A 90 5.57 -1.83 4.50
N PHE A 91 5.76 -0.72 3.79
CA PHE A 91 6.71 0.32 4.21
C PHE A 91 6.10 1.56 4.85
N GLY A 92 4.84 1.52 5.25
CA GLY A 92 4.23 2.54 6.09
C GLY A 92 3.74 2.05 7.45
N ALA A 93 3.97 0.78 7.80
CA ALA A 93 3.40 0.13 8.98
C ALA A 93 3.69 0.84 10.32
N GLU A 94 4.91 1.36 10.51
CA GLU A 94 5.27 2.08 11.75
C GLU A 94 4.37 3.30 12.02
N VAL A 95 3.70 3.85 10.99
CA VAL A 95 2.81 5.01 11.14
C VAL A 95 1.49 4.65 11.80
N PHE A 96 1.01 3.42 11.58
CA PHE A 96 -0.25 2.94 12.11
C PHE A 96 -0.10 2.29 13.49
N ALA A 97 1.05 1.69 13.75
CA ALA A 97 1.25 0.85 14.92
C ALA A 97 1.38 1.64 16.24
N ASN A 98 0.99 0.96 17.30
CA ASN A 98 1.27 1.28 18.70
C ASN A 98 1.99 0.09 19.36
N GLU A 99 2.23 0.17 20.67
CA GLU A 99 2.97 -0.85 21.42
C GLU A 99 2.34 -2.26 21.41
N THR A 100 1.03 -2.36 21.19
CA THR A 100 0.30 -3.64 21.22
C THR A 100 -0.15 -4.12 19.83
N THR A 101 0.17 -3.38 18.78
CA THR A 101 -0.21 -3.73 17.40
C THR A 101 0.50 -5.01 16.96
N LYS A 102 -0.29 -6.00 16.53
CA LYS A 102 0.23 -7.22 15.90
C LYS A 102 0.37 -7.03 14.39
N VAL A 103 1.41 -7.61 13.81
CA VAL A 103 1.66 -7.56 12.37
C VAL A 103 1.58 -8.97 11.81
N TYR A 104 0.59 -9.20 10.95
CA TYR A 104 0.32 -10.49 10.32
C TYR A 104 0.82 -10.49 8.87
N SER A 105 1.50 -11.57 8.49
CA SER A 105 1.85 -11.78 7.08
C SER A 105 2.09 -13.26 6.78
N HIS A 106 2.33 -13.59 5.51
CA HIS A 106 2.77 -14.91 5.12
C HIS A 106 4.14 -15.27 5.73
N ALA A 107 4.36 -16.54 6.08
CA ALA A 107 5.59 -16.99 6.75
C ALA A 107 6.89 -16.71 5.97
N LYS A 108 6.79 -16.55 4.64
CA LYS A 108 7.94 -16.25 3.77
C LYS A 108 8.22 -14.75 3.57
N THR A 109 7.38 -13.86 4.11
CA THR A 109 7.50 -12.42 3.84
C THR A 109 8.87 -11.88 4.19
N LEU A 110 9.40 -12.19 5.38
CA LEU A 110 10.71 -11.71 5.81
C LEU A 110 11.85 -12.25 4.92
N GLU A 111 11.82 -13.54 4.59
CA GLU A 111 12.82 -14.19 3.73
C GLU A 111 12.85 -13.56 2.33
N ILE A 112 11.70 -13.32 1.72
CA ILE A 112 11.60 -12.75 0.36
C ILE A 112 11.97 -11.27 0.37
N LEU A 113 11.57 -10.53 1.41
CA LEU A 113 11.93 -9.13 1.57
C LEU A 113 13.44 -8.95 1.71
N ASP A 114 14.10 -9.78 2.51
CA ASP A 114 15.57 -9.79 2.67
C ASP A 114 16.28 -10.02 1.33
N LYS A 115 15.86 -11.05 0.58
CA LYS A 115 16.39 -11.31 -0.77
C LYS A 115 16.21 -10.12 -1.71
N THR A 116 15.01 -9.54 -1.73
CA THR A 116 14.68 -8.45 -2.66
C THR A 116 15.40 -7.16 -2.29
N MET A 117 15.58 -6.89 -0.99
CA MET A 117 16.13 -5.64 -0.49
C MET A 117 17.63 -5.63 -0.28
N ASN A 118 18.26 -6.79 -0.12
CA ASN A 118 19.70 -6.87 0.14
C ASN A 118 20.45 -7.56 -0.98
N LEU A 119 19.93 -8.67 -1.53
CA LEU A 119 20.66 -9.47 -2.52
C LEU A 119 20.53 -8.92 -3.95
N VAL A 120 19.31 -8.63 -4.40
CA VAL A 120 19.03 -8.26 -5.81
C VAL A 120 18.63 -6.80 -6.00
N GLN A 121 18.74 -5.98 -4.94
CA GLN A 121 18.21 -4.63 -4.91
C GLN A 121 18.74 -3.72 -6.02
N PRO A 122 20.05 -3.64 -6.33
CA PRO A 122 20.55 -2.66 -7.29
C PRO A 122 19.97 -2.86 -8.70
N ILE A 123 19.89 -4.13 -9.12
CA ILE A 123 19.38 -4.51 -10.45
C ILE A 123 17.86 -4.35 -10.49
N THR A 124 17.16 -4.82 -9.45
CA THR A 124 15.70 -4.76 -9.38
C THR A 124 15.22 -3.31 -9.35
N PHE A 125 15.86 -2.46 -8.53
CA PHE A 125 15.53 -1.06 -8.42
C PHE A 125 15.73 -0.30 -9.74
N GLN A 126 16.88 -0.49 -10.41
CA GLN A 126 17.15 0.19 -11.67
C GLN A 126 16.09 -0.14 -12.74
N ARG A 127 15.62 -1.39 -12.77
CA ARG A 127 14.57 -1.84 -13.71
C ARG A 127 13.19 -1.30 -13.31
N ALA A 128 12.85 -1.38 -12.02
CA ALA A 128 11.59 -0.84 -11.49
C ALA A 128 11.48 0.68 -11.73
N ALA A 129 12.58 1.43 -11.56
CA ALA A 129 12.59 2.87 -11.78
C ALA A 129 12.24 3.26 -13.23
N ARG A 130 12.61 2.41 -14.20
CA ARG A 130 12.20 2.58 -15.61
C ARG A 130 10.75 2.17 -15.82
N GLN A 131 10.34 1.02 -15.29
CA GLN A 131 8.98 0.49 -15.41
C GLN A 131 7.93 1.47 -14.86
N PHE A 132 8.19 2.03 -13.69
CA PHE A 132 7.28 2.94 -13.00
C PHE A 132 7.58 4.41 -13.28
N GLY A 133 8.50 4.70 -14.21
CA GLY A 133 8.82 6.07 -14.60
C GLY A 133 9.20 7.00 -13.44
N ILE A 134 9.91 6.50 -12.42
CA ILE A 134 10.20 7.24 -11.16
C ILE A 134 10.93 8.57 -11.44
N TYR A 135 11.70 8.63 -12.53
CA TYR A 135 12.45 9.82 -12.94
C TYR A 135 11.75 10.70 -13.98
N LEU A 136 10.57 10.29 -14.46
CA LEU A 136 9.79 11.08 -15.40
C LEU A 136 9.03 12.17 -14.64
N ASN A 137 8.98 13.38 -15.20
CA ASN A 137 8.13 14.42 -14.64
C ASN A 137 6.65 14.14 -15.03
N LYS A 138 5.71 14.66 -14.23
CA LYS A 138 4.27 14.48 -14.48
C LYS A 138 3.77 15.30 -15.69
N GLU A 139 4.45 16.38 -16.05
CA GLU A 139 4.03 17.28 -17.12
C GLU A 139 4.40 16.77 -18.53
N THR A 140 5.43 15.94 -18.65
CA THR A 140 6.02 15.55 -19.95
C THR A 140 6.17 14.05 -20.16
N GLY A 141 5.86 13.18 -19.18
CA GLY A 141 6.08 11.75 -19.41
C GLY A 141 5.38 10.73 -18.50
N HIS A 142 5.13 11.01 -17.21
CA HIS A 142 4.48 10.03 -16.33
C HIS A 142 2.96 10.23 -16.29
N ILE A 143 2.20 9.26 -16.81
CA ILE A 143 0.72 9.25 -16.71
C ILE A 143 0.28 8.49 -15.45
N ASN A 144 0.41 7.16 -15.44
CA ASN A 144 0.23 6.31 -14.27
C ASN A 144 1.05 5.01 -14.41
N SER A 145 1.00 4.15 -13.39
CA SER A 145 1.72 2.88 -13.32
C SER A 145 0.83 1.66 -13.64
N GLY A 146 -0.34 1.86 -14.25
CA GLY A 146 -1.31 0.82 -14.62
C GLY A 146 -2.10 0.24 -13.45
N ILE A 147 -1.46 -0.03 -12.31
CA ILE A 147 -2.12 -0.53 -11.09
C ILE A 147 -2.40 0.56 -10.05
N GLY A 148 -1.78 1.73 -10.21
CA GLY A 148 -1.89 2.85 -9.30
C GLY A 148 -1.39 4.15 -9.93
N SER A 149 -1.64 5.26 -9.25
CA SER A 149 -1.34 6.60 -9.77
C SER A 149 0.15 6.88 -9.88
N PHE A 150 0.95 6.51 -8.89
CA PHE A 150 2.40 6.67 -8.88
C PHE A 150 3.04 5.80 -7.80
N LEU A 151 4.30 5.42 -8.00
CA LEU A 151 5.13 4.86 -6.93
C LEU A 151 5.85 6.00 -6.21
N ASN A 152 5.46 6.30 -4.97
CA ASN A 152 6.06 7.35 -4.15
C ASN A 152 7.42 6.91 -3.58
N TYR A 153 8.42 6.82 -4.44
CA TYR A 153 9.77 6.43 -4.07
C TYR A 153 10.75 7.56 -4.41
N LYS A 154 10.82 8.57 -3.54
CA LYS A 154 11.86 9.60 -3.58
C LYS A 154 12.98 9.25 -2.60
N GLN A 155 14.21 9.68 -2.86
CA GLN A 155 15.33 9.48 -1.92
C GLN A 155 15.05 10.03 -0.51
N THR A 156 14.14 11.01 -0.40
CA THR A 156 13.72 11.60 0.87
C THR A 156 12.68 10.77 1.63
N ASN A 157 12.00 9.85 0.96
CA ASN A 157 10.92 9.08 1.58
C ASN A 157 11.50 8.02 2.52
N ARG A 158 10.84 7.84 3.65
CA ARG A 158 11.32 6.92 4.70
C ARG A 158 10.54 5.62 4.67
N ARG A 159 11.26 4.51 4.68
CA ARG A 159 10.68 3.19 4.93
C ARG A 159 10.31 3.09 6.41
N ALA A 160 9.06 2.74 6.69
CA ALA A 160 8.45 2.57 8.01
C ALA A 160 8.01 1.10 8.18
N TYR A 161 8.96 0.18 8.22
CA TYR A 161 8.67 -1.26 8.22
C TYR A 161 8.56 -1.82 9.63
N LEU A 162 7.57 -2.68 9.85
CA LEU A 162 7.52 -3.56 11.02
C LEU A 162 7.60 -5.01 10.59
N ALA A 163 8.48 -5.79 11.24
CA ALA A 163 8.55 -7.23 11.00
C ALA A 163 7.25 -7.91 11.46
N PRO A 164 6.74 -8.92 10.71
CA PRO A 164 5.60 -9.70 11.16
C PRO A 164 5.84 -10.32 12.55
N THR A 165 4.92 -10.08 13.47
CA THR A 165 4.90 -10.73 14.80
C THR A 165 4.26 -12.11 14.73
N ASP A 166 3.33 -12.28 13.79
CA ASP A 166 2.53 -13.47 13.62
C ASP A 166 2.55 -13.85 12.14
N THR A 167 2.76 -15.14 11.84
CA THR A 167 2.80 -15.63 10.46
C THR A 167 1.64 -16.56 10.16
N VAL A 168 1.09 -16.45 8.95
CA VAL A 168 0.00 -17.30 8.46
C VAL A 168 0.54 -18.25 7.40
N SER A 169 0.36 -19.55 7.64
CA SER A 169 0.70 -20.64 6.71
C SER A 169 -0.52 -21.51 6.33
N GLY A 170 -1.63 -21.34 7.05
CA GLY A 170 -2.91 -22.00 6.79
C GLY A 170 -3.82 -21.21 5.87
N ARG A 171 -5.05 -21.72 5.68
CA ARG A 171 -6.07 -21.06 4.82
C ARG A 171 -6.86 -19.96 5.51
N SER A 172 -6.86 -19.92 6.84
CA SER A 172 -7.65 -18.98 7.64
C SER A 172 -6.94 -18.65 8.95
N LEU A 173 -7.24 -17.47 9.47
CA LEU A 173 -6.86 -16.99 10.80
C LEU A 173 -8.08 -16.26 11.36
N GLU A 174 -8.44 -16.56 12.60
CA GLU A 174 -9.44 -15.78 13.34
C GLU A 174 -8.73 -14.75 14.20
N MET A 175 -9.19 -13.50 14.12
CA MET A 175 -8.68 -12.38 14.89
C MET A 175 -9.81 -11.89 15.79
N GLY A 176 -9.61 -11.92 17.11
CA GLY A 176 -10.61 -11.49 18.09
C GLY A 176 -10.62 -9.97 18.23
N VAL A 177 -11.15 -9.28 17.22
CA VAL A 177 -11.10 -7.81 17.06
C VAL A 177 -12.47 -7.16 17.15
#